data_AF-A0A0F9AZL6-F1
#
_entry.id   AF-A0A0F9AZL6-F1
#
_cell.length_a   1.000
_cell.length_b   1.000
_cell.length_c   1.000
_cell.angle_alpha   90.00
_cell.angle_beta   90.00
_cell.angle_gamma   90.00
#
_symmetry.space_group_name_H-M   'P 1'
#
loop_
_entity.id
_entity.type
_entity.pdbx_description
1 polymer ?
#
loop_
_entity_poly.entity_id
_entity_poly.type
_entity_poly.pdbx_seq_one_letter_code
_entity_poly.pdbx_strand_id
1 'polypeptide(L)'
;MTNEIQEYSQTQAALSVLRERYTNVTFAVATTDGMKAAKEARADVRGYRTGLEKMRKELKAPALERSRLIDAEARSITEELLELEKPIDIQIKKFEAKIEAERQAKIEAEVKRVEDIQDRIAELRSAVTAVSCMGTPTSEKVQDFIDDINAIAVDSSFGEFEDQAKDAKTATLATLRELFAAAIEREKEAARIAAEREELDKLRAEAEKREVAARKRRETAEAKAREKRKAEDKQQ
;
A
#
# COMPACT_ATOMS: atom_id res chain seq x y z
N MET A 1 37.61 -18.60 -54.00
CA MET A 1 37.27 -19.97 -53.58
C MET A 1 36.40 -20.56 -54.66
N THR A 2 36.88 -21.58 -55.36
CA THR A 2 36.12 -22.25 -56.43
C THR A 2 35.01 -23.07 -55.79
N ASN A 3 33.75 -22.79 -56.13
CA ASN A 3 32.57 -23.51 -55.65
C ASN A 3 32.40 -24.90 -56.31
N GLU A 4 33.48 -25.49 -56.83
CA GLU A 4 33.43 -26.73 -57.61
C GLU A 4 33.61 -27.95 -56.69
N ILE A 5 32.68 -28.90 -56.80
CA ILE A 5 32.72 -30.18 -56.09
C ILE A 5 33.52 -31.17 -56.94
N GLN A 6 34.64 -31.65 -56.42
CA GLN A 6 35.60 -32.47 -57.17
C GLN A 6 34.98 -33.74 -57.74
N GLU A 7 34.07 -34.37 -57.02
CA GLU A 7 33.37 -35.60 -57.42
C GLU A 7 32.45 -35.37 -58.64
N TYR A 8 32.03 -34.13 -58.89
CA TYR A 8 31.23 -33.79 -60.08
C TYR A 8 32.07 -33.55 -61.33
N SER A 9 33.39 -33.53 -61.23
CA SER A 9 34.31 -33.24 -62.34
C SER A 9 34.08 -34.09 -63.59
N GLN A 10 33.78 -35.39 -63.44
CA GLN A 10 33.48 -36.28 -64.57
C GLN A 10 32.17 -35.91 -65.27
N THR A 11 31.12 -35.56 -64.50
CA THR A 11 29.84 -35.12 -65.08
C THR A 11 29.99 -33.75 -65.74
N GLN A 12 30.82 -32.87 -65.18
CA GLN A 12 31.14 -31.56 -65.74
C GLN A 12 31.90 -31.68 -67.06
N ALA A 13 32.86 -32.60 -67.17
CA ALA A 13 33.55 -32.91 -68.42
C ALA A 13 32.60 -33.51 -69.47
N ALA A 14 31.75 -34.47 -69.08
CA ALA A 14 30.76 -35.08 -69.96
C ALA A 14 29.74 -34.05 -70.49
N LEU A 15 29.39 -33.03 -69.69
CA LEU A 15 28.45 -31.99 -70.10
C LEU A 15 28.93 -31.22 -71.35
N SER A 16 30.22 -30.93 -71.49
CA SER A 16 30.77 -30.29 -72.68
C SER A 16 30.59 -31.16 -73.94
N VAL A 17 30.87 -32.46 -73.82
CA VAL A 17 30.69 -33.44 -74.90
C VAL A 17 29.21 -33.59 -75.27
N LEU A 18 28.32 -33.67 -74.28
CA LEU A 18 26.87 -33.74 -74.51
C LEU A 18 26.35 -32.47 -75.19
N ARG A 19 26.89 -31.30 -74.83
CA ARG A 19 26.56 -30.03 -75.49
C ARG A 19 26.98 -30.05 -76.94
N GLU A 20 28.21 -30.44 -77.27
CA GLU A 20 28.66 -30.54 -78.66
C GLU A 20 27.80 -31.52 -79.47
N ARG A 21 27.41 -32.65 -78.87
CA ARG A 21 26.65 -33.71 -79.55
C ARG A 21 25.17 -33.40 -79.77
N TYR A 22 24.53 -32.66 -78.86
CA TYR A 22 23.07 -32.56 -78.83
C TYR A 22 22.55 -31.12 -78.93
N THR A 23 23.42 -30.10 -78.87
CA THR A 23 23.00 -28.71 -79.09
C THR A 23 22.62 -28.51 -80.55
N ASN A 24 21.46 -27.88 -80.80
CA ASN A 24 20.93 -27.60 -82.14
C ASN A 24 20.69 -28.84 -83.02
N VAL A 25 20.66 -30.05 -82.44
CA VAL A 25 20.33 -31.26 -83.18
C VAL A 25 18.81 -31.44 -83.24
N THR A 26 18.27 -31.48 -84.46
CA THR A 26 16.85 -31.79 -84.72
C THR A 26 16.72 -33.24 -85.15
N PHE A 27 16.13 -34.08 -84.31
CA PHE A 27 15.89 -35.49 -84.63
C PHE A 27 14.62 -35.64 -85.48
N ALA A 28 14.69 -36.40 -86.58
CA ALA A 28 13.54 -36.71 -87.45
C ALA A 28 12.61 -37.76 -86.80
N VAL A 29 11.96 -37.40 -85.70
CA VAL A 29 11.15 -38.32 -84.85
C VAL A 29 9.94 -38.96 -85.54
N ALA A 30 9.55 -38.46 -86.72
CA ALA A 30 8.51 -39.07 -87.55
C ALA A 30 8.97 -40.37 -88.24
N THR A 31 10.28 -40.64 -88.28
CA THR A 31 10.83 -41.91 -88.78
C THR A 31 11.22 -42.82 -87.62
N THR A 32 11.17 -44.13 -87.84
CA THR A 32 11.55 -45.13 -86.83
C THR A 32 12.99 -44.92 -86.33
N ASP A 33 13.92 -44.65 -87.24
CA ASP A 33 15.34 -44.45 -86.92
C ASP A 33 15.58 -43.13 -86.18
N GLY A 34 14.93 -42.03 -86.60
CA GLY A 34 15.04 -40.75 -85.94
C GLY A 34 14.44 -40.76 -84.53
N MET A 35 13.34 -41.49 -84.32
CA MET A 35 12.75 -41.70 -82.99
C MET A 35 13.65 -42.55 -82.08
N LYS A 36 14.31 -43.57 -82.62
CA LYS A 36 15.29 -44.38 -81.88
C LYS A 36 16.48 -43.51 -81.43
N ALA A 37 17.06 -42.75 -82.35
CA ALA A 37 18.18 -41.84 -82.06
C ALA A 37 17.83 -40.79 -80.99
N ALA A 38 16.62 -40.21 -81.06
CA ALA A 38 16.14 -39.25 -80.05
C ALA A 38 15.98 -39.88 -78.65
N LYS A 39 15.48 -41.12 -78.57
CA LYS A 39 15.34 -41.85 -77.30
C LYS A 39 16.70 -42.16 -76.69
N GLU A 40 17.68 -42.55 -77.50
CA GLU A 40 19.05 -42.83 -77.06
C GLU A 40 19.74 -41.56 -76.55
N ALA A 41 19.66 -40.45 -77.30
CA ALA A 41 20.19 -39.15 -76.86
C ALA A 41 19.58 -38.68 -75.53
N ARG A 42 18.26 -38.82 -75.37
CA ARG A 42 17.59 -38.49 -74.10
C ARG A 42 18.02 -39.41 -72.97
N ALA A 43 18.20 -40.71 -73.23
CA ALA A 43 18.65 -41.67 -72.23
C ALA A 43 20.06 -41.35 -71.75
N ASP A 44 20.96 -40.96 -72.66
CA ASP A 44 22.33 -40.55 -72.36
C ASP A 44 22.36 -39.34 -71.41
N VAL A 45 21.71 -38.24 -71.79
CA VAL A 45 21.61 -37.03 -70.95
C VAL A 45 20.93 -37.32 -69.61
N ARG A 46 19.84 -38.10 -69.62
CA ARG A 46 19.14 -38.49 -68.39
C ARG A 46 20.04 -39.29 -67.45
N GLY A 47 20.87 -40.19 -67.99
CA GLY A 47 21.81 -41.02 -67.23
C GLY A 47 22.71 -40.17 -66.35
N TYR A 48 23.43 -39.22 -66.96
CA TYR A 48 24.28 -38.27 -66.24
C TYR A 48 23.49 -37.44 -65.22
N ARG A 49 22.31 -36.93 -65.58
CA ARG A 49 21.47 -36.15 -64.65
C ARG A 49 21.07 -36.95 -63.40
N THR A 50 20.63 -38.19 -63.58
CA THR A 50 20.23 -39.05 -62.44
C THR A 50 21.42 -39.56 -61.65
N GLY A 51 22.55 -39.83 -62.30
CA GLY A 51 23.80 -40.22 -61.64
C GLY A 51 24.35 -39.10 -60.76
N LEU A 52 24.33 -37.85 -61.23
CA LEU A 52 24.74 -36.69 -60.45
C LEU A 52 23.89 -36.51 -59.18
N GLU A 53 22.57 -36.66 -59.27
CA GLU A 53 21.69 -36.56 -58.09
C GLU A 53 21.90 -37.71 -57.10
N LYS A 54 22.20 -38.92 -57.59
CA LYS A 54 22.58 -40.06 -56.73
C LYS A 54 23.87 -39.73 -55.97
N MET A 55 24.89 -39.27 -56.68
CA MET A 55 26.18 -38.89 -56.09
C MET A 55 26.05 -37.74 -55.08
N ARG A 56 25.23 -36.73 -55.39
CA ARG A 56 24.92 -35.65 -54.45
C ARG A 56 24.35 -36.17 -53.13
N LYS A 57 23.40 -37.12 -53.20
CA LYS A 57 22.80 -37.73 -52.00
C LYS A 57 23.83 -38.52 -51.22
N GLU A 58 24.67 -39.31 -51.90
CA GLU A 58 25.72 -40.11 -51.28
C GLU A 58 26.77 -39.23 -50.57
N LEU A 59 27.23 -38.15 -51.22
CA LEU A 59 28.18 -37.21 -50.63
C LEU A 59 27.58 -36.45 -49.45
N LYS A 60 26.30 -36.08 -49.53
CA LYS A 60 25.62 -35.31 -48.48
C LYS A 60 25.18 -36.17 -47.29
N ALA A 61 24.94 -37.47 -47.50
CA ALA A 61 24.47 -38.39 -46.46
C ALA A 61 25.30 -38.37 -45.17
N PRO A 62 26.64 -38.53 -45.18
CA PRO A 62 27.43 -38.53 -43.94
C PRO A 62 27.40 -37.18 -43.22
N ALA A 63 27.36 -36.07 -43.95
CA ALA A 63 27.26 -34.74 -43.34
C ALA A 63 25.91 -34.52 -42.67
N LEU A 64 24.80 -34.91 -43.31
CA LEU A 64 23.47 -34.80 -42.74
C LEU A 64 23.31 -35.68 -41.50
N GLU A 65 23.82 -36.92 -41.53
CA GLU A 65 23.79 -37.81 -40.39
C GLU A 65 24.61 -37.23 -39.23
N ARG A 66 25.81 -36.71 -39.53
CA ARG A 66 26.64 -36.07 -38.50
C ARG A 66 25.97 -34.86 -37.88
N SER A 67 25.33 -33.99 -38.68
CA SER A 67 24.55 -32.86 -38.16
C SER A 67 23.42 -33.33 -37.24
N ARG A 68 22.69 -34.38 -37.64
CA ARG A 68 21.60 -34.94 -36.85
C ARG A 68 22.09 -35.51 -35.50
N LEU A 69 23.24 -36.17 -35.49
CA LEU A 69 23.86 -36.68 -34.26
C LEU A 69 24.31 -35.54 -33.33
N ILE A 70 24.93 -34.49 -33.89
CA ILE A 70 25.33 -33.31 -33.12
C ILE A 70 24.11 -32.66 -32.44
N ASP A 71 23.02 -32.45 -33.18
CA ASP A 71 21.81 -31.84 -32.64
C ASP A 71 21.16 -32.71 -31.55
N ALA A 72 21.18 -34.04 -31.73
CA ALA A 72 20.64 -34.98 -30.76
C ALA A 72 21.47 -35.02 -29.46
N GLU A 73 22.79 -35.08 -29.58
CA GLU A 73 23.71 -35.09 -28.44
C GLU A 73 23.65 -33.76 -27.67
N ALA A 74 23.66 -32.62 -28.37
CA ALA A 74 23.50 -31.32 -27.75
C ALA A 74 22.18 -31.20 -26.96
N ARG A 75 21.08 -31.75 -27.50
CA ARG A 75 19.79 -31.79 -26.79
C ARG A 75 19.87 -32.64 -25.52
N SER A 76 20.42 -33.85 -25.61
CA SER A 76 20.58 -34.75 -24.46
C SER A 76 21.39 -34.09 -23.34
N ILE A 77 22.55 -33.53 -23.69
CA ILE A 77 23.43 -32.85 -22.73
C ILE A 77 22.71 -31.64 -22.11
N THR A 78 21.97 -30.87 -22.91
CA THR A 78 21.21 -29.72 -22.40
C THR A 78 20.13 -30.15 -21.41
N GLU A 79 19.42 -31.24 -21.69
CA GLU A 79 18.41 -31.79 -20.78
C GLU A 79 19.04 -32.21 -19.45
N GLU A 80 20.17 -32.93 -19.48
CA GLU A 80 20.91 -33.32 -18.27
C GLU A 80 21.42 -32.10 -17.47
N LEU A 81 21.96 -31.08 -18.15
CA LEU A 81 22.39 -29.85 -17.50
C LEU A 81 21.22 -29.13 -16.82
N LEU A 82 20.05 -29.08 -17.46
CA LEU A 82 18.85 -28.47 -16.89
C LEU A 82 18.31 -29.25 -15.68
N GLU A 83 18.44 -30.57 -15.66
CA GLU A 83 18.08 -31.39 -14.49
C GLU A 83 18.95 -31.07 -13.28
N LEU A 84 20.22 -30.70 -13.49
CA LEU A 84 21.12 -30.24 -12.44
C LEU A 84 20.87 -28.79 -12.03
N GLU A 85 20.63 -27.90 -13.00
CA GLU A 85 20.45 -26.46 -12.77
C GLU A 85 19.15 -26.13 -12.02
N LYS A 86 18.02 -26.71 -12.43
CA LYS A 86 16.70 -26.43 -11.84
C LYS A 86 16.64 -26.58 -10.32
N PRO A 87 17.10 -27.68 -9.71
CA PRO A 87 17.08 -27.80 -8.24
C PRO A 87 18.03 -26.82 -7.54
N ILE A 88 19.12 -26.38 -8.20
CA ILE A 88 20.02 -25.36 -7.67
C ILE A 88 19.31 -23.99 -7.67
N ASP A 89 18.68 -23.61 -8.78
CA ASP A 89 17.89 -22.38 -8.89
C ASP A 89 16.75 -22.33 -7.86
N ILE A 90 16.04 -23.45 -7.65
CA ILE A 90 15.00 -23.56 -6.62
C ILE A 90 15.57 -23.32 -5.21
N GLN A 91 16.77 -23.85 -4.91
CA GLN A 91 17.43 -23.65 -3.61
C GLN A 91 17.83 -22.19 -3.40
N ILE A 92 18.42 -21.56 -4.42
CA ILE A 92 18.80 -20.14 -4.41
C ILE A 92 17.56 -19.28 -4.13
N LYS A 93 16.50 -19.44 -4.92
CA LYS A 93 15.26 -18.65 -4.76
C LYS A 93 14.62 -18.84 -3.39
N LYS A 94 14.62 -20.05 -2.85
CA LYS A 94 14.11 -20.31 -1.49
C LYS A 94 14.92 -19.58 -0.42
N PHE A 95 16.24 -19.53 -0.57
CA PHE A 95 17.10 -18.83 0.38
C PHE A 95 16.92 -17.32 0.27
N GLU A 96 16.95 -16.76 -0.95
CA GLU A 96 16.71 -15.33 -1.18
C GLU A 96 15.35 -14.88 -0.64
N ALA A 97 14.29 -15.67 -0.85
CA ALA A 97 12.97 -15.38 -0.30
C ALA A 97 12.95 -15.37 1.24
N LYS A 98 13.72 -16.25 1.89
CA LYS A 98 13.86 -16.23 3.36
C LYS A 98 14.58 -14.99 3.85
N ILE A 99 15.69 -14.62 3.20
CA ILE A 99 16.45 -13.43 3.56
C ILE A 99 15.61 -12.17 3.38
N GLU A 100 14.86 -12.05 2.29
CA GLU A 100 13.98 -10.90 2.09
C GLU A 100 12.81 -10.90 3.08
N ALA A 101 12.22 -12.05 3.40
CA ALA A 101 11.17 -12.14 4.42
C ALA A 101 11.69 -11.72 5.81
N GLU A 102 12.90 -12.13 6.20
CA GLU A 102 13.53 -11.70 7.45
C GLU A 102 13.85 -10.19 7.44
N ARG A 103 14.30 -9.66 6.30
CA ARG A 103 14.56 -8.23 6.12
C ARG A 103 13.27 -7.42 6.27
N GLN A 104 12.20 -7.84 5.59
CA GLN A 104 10.90 -7.20 5.63
C GLN A 104 10.29 -7.28 7.03
N ALA A 105 10.38 -8.44 7.71
CA ALA A 105 9.90 -8.58 9.09
C ALA A 105 10.64 -7.66 10.07
N LYS A 106 11.95 -7.45 9.90
CA LYS A 106 12.71 -6.48 10.72
C LYS A 106 12.27 -5.04 10.45
N ILE A 107 12.04 -4.68 9.19
CA ILE A 107 11.53 -3.35 8.81
C ILE A 107 10.15 -3.13 9.41
N GLU A 108 9.24 -4.09 9.28
CA GLU A 108 7.88 -4.00 9.84
C GLU A 108 7.88 -3.93 11.37
N ALA A 109 8.72 -4.72 12.03
CA ALA A 109 8.88 -4.64 13.48
C ALA A 109 9.39 -3.27 13.95
N GLU A 110 10.32 -2.67 13.20
CA GLU A 110 10.86 -1.36 13.51
C GLU A 110 9.86 -0.24 13.24
N VAL A 111 9.15 -0.29 12.10
CA VAL A 111 8.05 0.65 11.80
C VAL A 111 7.00 0.59 12.90
N LYS A 112 6.57 -0.62 13.28
CA LYS A 112 5.60 -0.80 14.37
C LYS A 112 6.13 -0.26 15.70
N ARG A 113 7.40 -0.52 16.03
CA ARG A 113 8.02 0.04 17.25
C ARG A 113 7.96 1.57 17.26
N VAL A 114 8.29 2.20 16.13
CA VAL A 114 8.26 3.65 15.99
C VAL A 114 6.82 4.18 16.07
N GLU A 115 5.87 3.55 15.38
CA GLU A 115 4.45 3.90 15.43
C GLU A 115 3.89 3.80 16.85
N ASP A 116 4.13 2.68 17.55
CA ASP A 116 3.68 2.47 18.94
C ASP A 116 4.24 3.57 19.88
N ILE A 117 5.50 4.00 19.67
CA ILE A 117 6.10 5.09 20.44
C ILE A 117 5.47 6.45 20.09
N GLN A 118 5.26 6.72 18.81
CA GLN A 118 4.64 7.98 18.36
C GLN A 118 3.19 8.09 18.83
N ASP A 119 2.43 7.00 18.82
CA ASP A 119 1.06 6.95 19.32
C ASP A 119 1.00 7.25 20.83
N ARG A 120 1.92 6.69 21.63
CA ARG A 120 2.05 7.04 23.07
C ARG A 120 2.37 8.53 23.27
N ILE A 121 3.21 9.12 22.42
CA ILE A 121 3.51 10.56 22.47
C ILE A 121 2.28 11.38 22.05
N ALA A 122 1.53 10.92 21.05
CA ALA A 122 0.30 11.57 20.61
C ALA A 122 -0.78 11.50 21.69
N GLU A 123 -0.89 10.40 22.43
CA GLU A 123 -1.80 10.22 23.55
C GLU A 123 -1.53 11.28 24.64
N LEU A 124 -0.26 11.48 25.01
CA LEU A 124 0.16 12.55 25.93
C LEU A 124 -0.32 13.93 25.47
N ARG A 125 -0.28 14.22 24.18
CA ARG A 125 -0.73 15.51 23.63
C ARG A 125 -2.25 15.63 23.58
N SER A 126 -2.95 14.53 23.34
CA SER A 126 -4.40 14.52 23.11
C SER A 126 -5.23 14.86 24.36
N ALA A 127 -4.68 14.69 25.57
CA ALA A 127 -5.36 15.04 26.82
C ALA A 127 -5.81 16.51 26.87
N VAL A 128 -5.01 17.44 26.33
CA VAL A 128 -5.41 18.86 26.24
C VAL A 128 -6.64 19.03 25.35
N THR A 129 -6.66 18.35 24.20
CA THR A 129 -7.79 18.37 23.28
C THR A 129 -9.03 17.76 23.92
N ALA A 130 -8.89 16.61 24.61
CA ALA A 130 -9.99 15.95 25.31
C ALA A 130 -10.66 16.89 26.32
N VAL A 131 -9.87 17.54 27.19
CA VAL A 131 -10.37 18.52 28.17
C VAL A 131 -11.04 19.72 27.48
N SER A 132 -10.44 20.23 26.39
CA SER A 132 -10.96 21.39 25.66
C SER A 132 -12.30 21.09 24.98
N CYS A 133 -12.50 19.87 24.48
CA CYS A 133 -13.75 19.43 23.85
C CYS A 133 -14.90 19.26 24.85
N MET A 134 -14.65 19.21 26.16
CA MET A 134 -15.69 19.16 27.19
C MET A 134 -16.40 20.50 27.39
N GLY A 135 -15.91 21.59 26.77
CA GLY A 135 -16.48 22.93 26.86
C GLY A 135 -16.14 23.61 28.19
N THR A 136 -16.85 23.25 29.26
CA THR A 136 -16.66 23.84 30.60
C THR A 136 -16.32 22.77 31.65
N PRO A 137 -15.13 22.14 31.58
CA PRO A 137 -14.74 21.09 32.52
C PRO A 137 -14.60 21.65 33.94
N THR A 138 -14.98 20.87 34.95
CA THR A 138 -14.78 21.23 36.36
C THR A 138 -13.30 21.10 36.75
N SER A 139 -12.89 21.78 37.81
CA SER A 139 -11.52 21.71 38.34
C SER A 139 -11.14 20.27 38.68
N GLU A 140 -12.04 19.52 39.32
CA GLU A 140 -11.88 18.08 39.60
C GLU A 140 -11.60 17.27 38.33
N LYS A 141 -12.37 17.50 37.26
CA LYS A 141 -12.16 16.77 35.99
C LYS A 141 -10.83 17.11 35.35
N VAL A 142 -10.40 18.38 35.37
CA VAL A 142 -9.08 18.75 34.84
C VAL A 142 -7.95 18.16 35.69
N GLN A 143 -8.15 18.06 37.01
CA GLN A 143 -7.19 17.43 37.92
C GLN A 143 -7.02 15.94 37.63
N ASP A 144 -8.10 15.19 37.35
CA ASP A 144 -8.03 13.79 36.94
C ASP A 144 -7.07 13.61 35.75
N PHE A 145 -7.20 14.43 34.70
CA PHE A 145 -6.32 14.38 33.53
C PHE A 145 -4.86 14.75 33.86
N ILE A 146 -4.63 15.69 34.78
CA ILE A 146 -3.27 16.04 35.23
C ILE A 146 -2.63 14.83 35.92
N ASP A 147 -3.38 14.13 36.76
CA ASP A 147 -2.88 12.98 37.51
C ASP A 147 -2.62 11.78 36.59
N ASP A 148 -3.51 11.53 35.61
CA ASP A 148 -3.32 10.51 34.58
C ASP A 148 -2.02 10.77 33.77
N ILE A 149 -1.80 12.00 33.31
CA ILE A 149 -0.59 12.35 32.56
C ILE A 149 0.66 12.27 33.45
N ASN A 150 0.57 12.64 34.73
CA ASN A 150 1.69 12.50 35.66
C ASN A 150 2.07 11.03 35.87
N ALA A 151 1.10 10.13 35.93
CA ALA A 151 1.31 8.69 36.12
C ALA A 151 2.06 8.02 34.94
N ILE A 152 1.97 8.57 33.72
CA ILE A 152 2.69 8.03 32.56
C ILE A 152 4.19 8.26 32.72
N ALA A 153 4.96 7.20 32.95
CA ALA A 153 6.41 7.27 33.02
C ALA A 153 7.01 7.49 31.62
N VAL A 154 7.87 8.51 31.49
CA VAL A 154 8.70 8.72 30.30
C VAL A 154 10.10 8.25 30.64
N ASP A 155 10.43 7.05 30.19
CA ASP A 155 11.69 6.36 30.47
C ASP A 155 12.34 5.85 29.17
N SER A 156 13.37 5.01 29.30
CA SER A 156 14.10 4.44 28.18
C SER A 156 13.24 3.62 27.20
N SER A 157 12.00 3.26 27.55
CA SER A 157 11.06 2.58 26.63
C SER A 157 10.66 3.42 25.42
N PHE A 158 10.90 4.74 25.45
CA PHE A 158 10.70 5.64 24.30
C PHE A 158 11.92 5.68 23.36
N GLY A 159 13.02 5.04 23.73
CA GLY A 159 14.23 4.96 22.90
C GLY A 159 14.73 6.34 22.49
N GLU A 160 14.92 6.52 21.18
CA GLU A 160 15.37 7.77 20.56
C GLU A 160 14.35 8.92 20.66
N PHE A 161 13.11 8.64 21.05
CA PHE A 161 12.05 9.64 21.19
C PHE A 161 11.79 10.06 22.64
N GLU A 162 12.63 9.63 23.60
CA GLU A 162 12.46 9.95 25.02
C GLU A 162 12.36 11.46 25.28
N ASP A 163 13.23 12.26 24.66
CA ASP A 163 13.20 13.72 24.83
C ASP A 163 11.92 14.33 24.23
N GLN A 164 11.45 13.83 23.08
CA GLN A 164 10.19 14.29 22.49
C GLN A 164 8.99 13.94 23.38
N ALA A 165 9.01 12.80 24.06
CA ALA A 165 7.99 12.39 25.02
C ALA A 165 8.02 13.26 26.29
N LYS A 166 9.21 13.60 26.79
CA LYS A 166 9.38 14.52 27.94
C LYS A 166 8.85 15.92 27.61
N ASP A 167 9.17 16.42 26.42
CA ASP A 167 8.69 17.72 25.94
C ASP A 167 7.17 17.71 25.79
N ALA A 168 6.60 16.67 25.19
CA ALA A 168 5.15 16.50 25.05
C ALA A 168 4.46 16.48 26.42
N LYS A 169 4.96 15.67 27.36
CA LYS A 169 4.40 15.59 28.72
C LYS A 169 4.47 16.93 29.44
N THR A 170 5.62 17.62 29.34
CA THR A 170 5.83 18.92 30.00
C THR A 170 4.88 19.98 29.43
N ALA A 171 4.75 20.06 28.11
CA ALA A 171 3.85 20.99 27.44
C ALA A 171 2.38 20.72 27.79
N THR A 172 1.94 19.46 27.72
CA THR A 172 0.58 19.04 28.11
C THR A 172 0.26 19.45 29.54
N LEU A 173 1.15 19.13 30.49
CA LEU A 173 0.93 19.45 31.91
C LEU A 173 0.89 20.96 32.15
N ALA A 174 1.69 21.75 31.44
CA ALA A 174 1.63 23.20 31.53
C ALA A 174 0.24 23.72 31.13
N THR A 175 -0.27 23.30 29.97
CA THR A 175 -1.60 23.72 29.50
C THR A 175 -2.74 23.22 30.39
N LEU A 176 -2.68 21.97 30.87
CA LEU A 176 -3.69 21.44 31.78
C LEU A 176 -3.72 22.20 33.11
N ARG A 177 -2.56 22.61 33.64
CA ARG A 177 -2.48 23.42 34.86
C ARG A 177 -3.08 24.81 34.68
N GLU A 178 -2.91 25.43 33.51
CA GLU A 178 -3.58 26.69 33.17
C GLU A 178 -5.11 26.52 33.12
N LEU A 179 -5.60 25.46 32.48
CA LEU A 179 -7.02 25.14 32.44
C LEU A 179 -7.60 24.84 33.83
N PHE A 180 -6.85 24.14 34.67
CA PHE A 180 -7.23 23.85 36.06
C PHE A 180 -7.38 25.13 36.88
N ALA A 181 -6.41 26.04 36.79
CA ALA A 181 -6.48 27.34 37.45
C ALA A 181 -7.69 28.15 36.98
N ALA A 182 -7.96 28.18 35.67
CA ALA A 182 -9.13 28.84 35.11
C ALA A 182 -10.45 28.21 35.59
N ALA A 183 -10.52 26.89 35.71
CA ALA A 183 -11.69 26.18 36.21
C ALA A 183 -11.98 26.50 37.69
N ILE A 184 -10.93 26.55 38.54
CA ILE A 184 -11.04 26.95 39.94
C ILE A 184 -11.63 28.36 40.07
N GLU A 185 -11.09 29.34 39.33
CA GLU A 185 -11.56 30.71 39.42
C GLU A 185 -13.01 30.86 38.94
N ARG A 186 -13.39 30.13 37.87
CA ARG A 186 -14.78 30.08 37.41
C ARG A 186 -15.72 29.49 38.47
N GLU A 187 -15.31 28.43 39.15
CA GLU A 187 -16.11 27.77 40.19
C GLU A 187 -16.26 28.66 41.43
N LYS A 188 -15.19 29.34 41.87
CA LYS A 188 -15.26 30.32 42.96
C LYS A 188 -16.22 31.45 42.63
N GLU A 189 -16.15 31.99 41.42
CA GLU A 189 -17.03 33.06 40.99
C GLU A 189 -18.50 32.58 40.88
N ALA A 190 -18.72 31.37 40.36
CA ALA A 190 -20.05 30.77 40.32
C ALA A 190 -20.64 30.59 41.74
N ALA A 191 -19.82 30.15 42.70
CA ALA A 191 -20.22 30.04 44.10
C ALA A 191 -20.53 31.42 44.73
N ARG A 192 -19.72 32.45 44.44
CA ARG A 192 -19.97 33.82 44.89
C ARG A 192 -21.30 34.36 44.35
N ILE A 193 -21.55 34.18 43.06
CA ILE A 193 -22.81 34.60 42.41
C ILE A 193 -24.01 33.84 42.98
N ALA A 194 -23.86 32.53 43.25
CA ALA A 194 -24.93 31.73 43.85
C ALA A 194 -25.27 32.20 45.28
N ALA A 195 -24.26 32.46 46.11
CA ALA A 195 -24.45 33.00 47.46
C ALA A 195 -25.08 34.41 47.44
N GLU A 196 -24.64 35.28 46.52
CA GLU A 196 -25.21 36.62 46.34
C GLU A 196 -26.69 36.55 45.92
N ARG A 197 -27.06 35.62 45.03
CA ARG A 197 -28.46 35.39 44.64
C ARG A 197 -29.31 34.90 45.81
N GLU A 198 -28.80 33.97 46.61
CA GLU A 198 -29.51 33.44 47.77
C GLU A 198 -29.79 34.53 48.83
N GLU A 199 -28.79 35.37 49.12
CA GLU A 199 -28.96 36.50 50.04
C GLU A 199 -29.95 37.55 49.50
N LEU A 200 -29.89 37.86 48.20
CA LEU A 200 -30.86 38.76 47.57
C LEU A 200 -32.29 38.21 47.63
N ASP A 201 -32.48 36.91 47.43
CA ASP A 201 -33.79 36.27 47.52
C ASP A 201 -34.34 36.27 48.95
N LYS A 202 -33.48 36.05 49.97
CA LYS A 202 -33.85 36.22 51.39
C LYS A 202 -34.29 37.64 51.71
N LEU A 203 -33.52 38.64 51.26
CA LEU A 203 -33.85 40.06 51.46
C LEU A 203 -35.17 40.45 50.79
N ARG A 204 -35.43 39.95 49.57
CA ARG A 204 -36.70 40.16 48.86
C ARG A 204 -37.88 39.53 49.62
N ALA A 205 -37.73 38.28 50.07
CA ALA A 205 -38.76 37.60 50.85
C ALA A 205 -39.03 38.29 52.19
N GLU A 206 -37.99 38.82 52.86
CA GLU A 206 -38.16 39.60 54.09
C GLU A 206 -38.84 40.95 53.82
N ALA A 207 -38.44 41.66 52.75
CA ALA A 207 -39.07 42.92 52.35
C ALA A 207 -40.56 42.72 52.02
N GLU A 208 -40.91 41.67 51.29
CA GLU A 208 -42.30 41.31 50.99
C GLU A 208 -43.09 41.01 52.26
N LYS A 209 -42.53 40.24 53.21
CA LYS A 209 -43.15 39.99 54.51
C LYS A 209 -43.39 41.27 55.30
N ARG A 210 -42.41 42.19 55.30
CA ARG A 210 -42.53 43.51 55.95
C ARG A 210 -43.61 44.36 55.30
N GLU A 211 -43.70 44.36 53.98
CA GLU A 211 -44.72 45.09 53.23
C GLU A 211 -46.12 44.55 53.49
N VAL A 212 -46.31 43.23 53.45
CA VAL A 212 -47.59 42.57 53.78
C VAL A 212 -47.99 42.87 55.23
N ALA A 213 -47.05 42.81 56.18
CA ALA A 213 -47.31 43.15 57.57
C ALA A 213 -47.68 44.63 57.74
N ALA A 214 -46.99 45.55 57.04
CA ALA A 214 -47.30 46.98 57.05
C ALA A 214 -48.68 47.27 56.44
N ARG A 215 -49.02 46.60 55.33
CA ARG A 215 -50.34 46.68 54.69
C ARG A 215 -51.44 46.20 55.63
N LYS A 216 -51.29 45.04 56.26
CA LYS A 216 -52.23 44.55 57.29
C LYS A 216 -52.39 45.51 58.47
N ARG A 217 -51.29 46.13 58.92
CA ARG A 217 -51.33 47.17 59.98
C ARG A 217 -52.09 48.41 59.54
N ARG A 218 -51.90 48.88 58.30
CA ARG A 218 -52.67 50.01 57.73
C ARG A 218 -54.14 49.67 57.59
N GLU A 219 -54.47 48.53 56.98
CA GLU A 219 -55.86 48.07 56.82
C GLU A 219 -56.58 47.90 58.16
N THR A 220 -55.92 47.35 59.19
CA THR A 220 -56.51 47.23 60.53
C THR A 220 -56.64 48.57 61.25
N ALA A 221 -55.70 49.50 61.08
CA ALA A 221 -55.81 50.86 61.61
C ALA A 221 -56.95 51.65 60.93
N GLU A 222 -57.09 51.54 59.61
CA GLU A 222 -58.17 52.15 58.82
C GLU A 222 -59.53 51.55 59.18
N ALA A 223 -59.63 50.23 59.36
CA ALA A 223 -60.85 49.58 59.82
C ALA A 223 -61.26 50.07 61.22
N LYS A 224 -60.31 50.16 62.17
CA LYS A 224 -60.58 50.72 63.50
C LYS A 224 -60.98 52.20 63.44
N ALA A 225 -60.36 52.99 62.57
CA ALA A 225 -60.73 54.39 62.37
C ALA A 225 -62.13 54.54 61.76
N ARG A 226 -62.50 53.67 60.80
CA ARG A 226 -63.84 53.65 60.18
C ARG A 226 -64.92 53.21 61.16
N GLU A 227 -64.64 52.23 62.02
CA GLU A 227 -65.56 51.81 63.09
C GLU A 227 -65.73 52.90 64.15
N LYS A 228 -64.66 53.63 64.53
CA LYS A 228 -64.78 54.81 65.40
C LYS A 228 -65.66 55.90 64.78
N ARG A 229 -65.44 56.26 63.51
CA ARG A 229 -66.26 57.25 62.79
C ARG A 229 -67.74 56.84 62.70
N LYS A 230 -68.04 55.56 62.44
CA LYS A 230 -69.42 55.05 62.45
C LYS A 230 -70.06 55.04 63.85
N ALA A 231 -69.27 54.86 64.91
CA ALA A 231 -69.76 54.93 66.28
C ALA A 231 -70.04 56.38 66.70
N GLU A 232 -69.22 57.34 66.25
CA GLU A 232 -69.42 58.77 66.42
C GLU A 232 -70.66 59.26 65.64
N ASP A 233 -70.87 58.81 64.40
CA ASP A 233 -72.05 59.14 63.58
C ASP A 233 -73.37 58.53 64.11
N LYS A 234 -73.34 57.50 64.97
CA LYS A 234 -74.53 56.91 65.61
C LYS A 234 -74.94 57.58 66.92
N GLN A 235 -74.12 58.50 67.43
CA GLN A 235 -74.35 59.24 68.68
C GLN A 235 -74.80 60.70 68.45
N GLN A 236 -74.99 61.10 67.19
CA GLN A 236 -75.68 62.33 66.78
C GLN A 236 -77.08 61.99 66.25
#